data_AF-A0A3B9NEP6-F1
#
_entry.id   AF-A0A3B9NEP6-F1
#
_cell.length_a   1.000
_cell.length_b   1.000
_cell.length_c   1.000
_cell.angle_alpha   90.00
_cell.angle_beta   90.00
_cell.angle_gamma   90.00
#
_symmetry.space_group_name_H-M   'P 1'
#
loop_
_entity.id
_entity.type
_entity.pdbx_description
1 polymer ?
#
loop_
_entity_poly.entity_id
_entity_poly.type
_entity_poly.pdbx_seq_one_letter_code
_entity_poly.pdbx_strand_id
1 'polypeptide(L)'
;MRTIKKIPFSRNYVFIAIAVSITLYGLFGATTQEQCLYSIGILVLFIPFLEIRGQERIMQLFVIFFVCIQASSIALFDRLTYQLLISSQPFWVAVKKGIPIAFIVCAMAHLFFWRKTNVFKLYGIQFPIMIIACTWYIRMLLIIANCQHIPNAKAVRIPAIVIQKCPACCDIYELWFSFRYEGQEEKVSINVGLKLHEQTNEGDSLILQMHPGRYGWPWYHKDIKRRYR
;
A
#
# COMPACT_ATOMS: atom_id res chain seq x y z
N MET A 1 -0.04 -42.19 -34.89
CA MET A 1 0.73 -40.97 -34.55
C MET A 1 -0.04 -40.23 -33.46
N ARG A 2 0.39 -40.30 -32.19
CA ARG A 2 -0.29 -39.64 -31.07
C ARG A 2 -0.11 -38.13 -31.19
N THR A 3 -1.20 -37.39 -31.40
CA THR A 3 -1.25 -35.93 -31.30
C THR A 3 -0.95 -35.55 -29.86
N ILE A 4 0.29 -35.13 -29.60
CA ILE A 4 0.67 -34.48 -28.35
C ILE A 4 -0.11 -33.17 -28.30
N LYS A 5 -1.22 -33.12 -27.55
CA LYS A 5 -1.88 -31.87 -27.15
C LYS A 5 -0.83 -31.05 -26.40
N LYS A 6 -0.21 -30.07 -27.07
CA LYS A 6 0.60 -29.04 -26.42
C LYS A 6 -0.31 -28.36 -25.40
N ILE A 7 -0.04 -28.60 -24.12
CA ILE A 7 -0.63 -27.85 -23.02
C ILE A 7 -0.34 -26.37 -23.32
N PRO A 8 -1.35 -25.50 -23.48
CA PRO A 8 -1.10 -24.12 -23.86
C PRO A 8 -0.69 -23.37 -22.60
N PHE A 9 0.55 -23.54 -22.15
CA PHE A 9 1.17 -22.60 -21.23
C PHE A 9 1.30 -21.27 -21.96
N SER A 10 0.22 -20.49 -21.94
CA SER A 10 0.24 -19.12 -22.39
C SER A 10 1.20 -18.32 -21.50
N ARG A 11 1.89 -17.35 -22.09
CA ARG A 11 2.80 -16.43 -21.38
C ARG A 11 2.18 -15.87 -20.10
N ASN A 12 0.87 -15.63 -20.13
CA ASN A 12 0.10 -15.12 -19.01
C ASN A 12 0.04 -16.08 -17.82
N TYR A 13 -0.03 -17.40 -18.03
CA TYR A 13 -0.04 -18.36 -16.91
C TYR A 13 1.29 -18.35 -16.14
N VAL A 14 2.41 -18.18 -16.85
CA VAL A 14 3.72 -18.03 -16.22
C VAL A 14 3.75 -16.76 -15.38
N PHE A 15 3.30 -15.62 -15.92
CA PHE A 15 3.24 -14.37 -15.16
C PHE A 15 2.28 -14.42 -13.97
N ILE A 16 1.13 -15.10 -14.07
CA ILE A 16 0.23 -15.33 -12.93
C ILE A 16 0.94 -16.16 -11.86
N ALA A 17 1.58 -17.28 -12.24
CA ALA A 17 2.26 -18.14 -11.28
C ALA A 17 3.38 -17.39 -10.54
N ILE A 18 4.15 -16.57 -11.27
CA ILE A 18 5.16 -15.70 -10.66
C ILE A 18 4.49 -14.66 -9.75
N ALA A 19 3.40 -14.00 -10.17
CA ALA A 19 2.70 -13.01 -9.36
C ALA A 19 2.16 -13.59 -8.05
N VAL A 20 1.55 -14.78 -8.10
CA VAL A 20 1.08 -15.50 -6.92
C VAL A 20 2.27 -15.86 -6.02
N SER A 21 3.37 -16.36 -6.58
CA SER A 21 4.57 -16.71 -5.81
C SER A 21 5.18 -15.49 -5.11
N ILE A 22 5.25 -14.34 -5.79
CA ILE A 22 5.72 -13.07 -5.23
C ILE A 22 4.78 -12.59 -4.12
N THR A 23 3.47 -12.76 -4.30
CA THR A 23 2.46 -12.40 -3.29
C THR A 23 2.63 -13.27 -2.05
N LEU A 24 2.76 -14.60 -2.21
CA LEU A 24 3.02 -15.51 -1.10
C LEU A 24 4.34 -15.17 -0.38
N TYR A 25 5.38 -14.83 -1.14
CA TYR A 25 6.62 -14.32 -0.55
C TYR A 25 6.39 -13.04 0.24
N GLY A 26 5.69 -12.04 -0.30
CA GLY A 26 5.38 -10.79 0.42
C GLY A 26 4.57 -11.02 1.70
N LEU A 27 3.59 -11.92 1.66
CA LEU A 27 2.71 -12.24 2.79
C LEU A 27 3.43 -13.01 3.89
N PHE A 28 4.19 -14.07 3.55
CA PHE A 28 4.70 -15.05 4.51
C PHE A 28 6.23 -15.11 4.60
N GLY A 29 6.93 -14.83 3.50
CA GLY A 29 8.39 -14.96 3.43
C GLY A 29 9.16 -13.67 3.72
N ALA A 30 8.58 -12.50 3.42
CA ALA A 30 9.22 -11.21 3.64
C ALA A 30 9.39 -10.97 5.14
N THR A 31 10.63 -10.74 5.57
CA THR A 31 10.98 -10.47 6.96
C THR A 31 10.97 -8.98 7.30
N THR A 32 11.18 -8.13 6.29
CA THR A 32 11.22 -6.68 6.45
C THR A 32 10.10 -5.99 5.67
N GLN A 33 9.75 -4.76 6.09
CA GLN A 33 8.80 -3.91 5.37
C GLN A 33 9.29 -3.58 3.96
N GLU A 34 10.61 -3.37 3.78
CA GLU A 34 11.22 -3.10 2.48
C GLU A 34 11.09 -4.28 1.52
N GLN A 35 11.29 -5.52 2.00
CA GLN A 35 11.11 -6.72 1.18
C GLN A 35 9.67 -6.85 0.67
N CYS A 36 8.69 -6.59 1.54
CA CYS A 36 7.27 -6.61 1.18
C CYS A 36 6.90 -5.46 0.22
N LEU A 37 7.56 -4.30 0.35
CA LEU A 37 7.39 -3.19 -0.59
C LEU A 37 7.96 -3.55 -1.97
N TYR A 38 9.18 -4.09 -2.03
CA TYR A 38 9.80 -4.46 -3.30
C TYR A 38 9.05 -5.59 -4.02
N SER A 39 8.44 -6.54 -3.30
CA SER A 39 7.57 -7.55 -3.92
C SER A 39 6.39 -6.92 -4.64
N ILE A 40 5.78 -5.87 -4.08
CA ILE A 40 4.72 -5.09 -4.76
C ILE A 40 5.27 -4.42 -6.02
N GLY A 41 6.46 -3.84 -5.94
CA GLY A 41 7.14 -3.22 -7.09
C GLY A 41 7.31 -4.19 -8.26
N ILE A 42 7.73 -5.44 -7.98
CA ILE A 42 7.87 -6.47 -9.02
C ILE A 42 6.52 -6.80 -9.67
N LEU A 43 5.43 -6.89 -8.89
CA LEU A 43 4.08 -7.12 -9.42
C LEU A 43 3.67 -6.00 -10.38
N VAL A 44 3.93 -4.74 -10.02
CA VAL A 44 3.64 -3.58 -10.89
C VAL A 44 4.43 -3.65 -12.19
N LEU A 45 5.70 -4.03 -12.14
CA LEU A 45 6.56 -4.12 -13.32
C LEU A 45 6.12 -5.18 -14.33
N PHE A 46 5.36 -6.21 -13.94
CA PHE A 46 4.92 -7.26 -14.84
C PHE A 46 3.64 -6.95 -15.63
N ILE A 47 2.86 -5.95 -15.21
CA ILE A 47 1.62 -5.55 -15.89
C ILE A 47 1.78 -5.34 -17.42
N PRO A 48 2.80 -4.61 -17.94
CA PRO A 48 2.92 -4.38 -19.38
C PRO A 48 3.40 -5.61 -20.16
N PHE A 49 3.97 -6.62 -19.48
CA PHE A 49 4.46 -7.86 -20.11
C PHE A 49 3.33 -8.87 -20.39
N LEU A 50 2.13 -8.63 -19.82
CA LEU A 50 0.96 -9.47 -20.03
C LEU A 50 0.52 -9.44 -21.50
N GLU A 51 0.23 -10.62 -22.04
CA GLU A 51 -0.23 -10.80 -23.42
C GLU A 51 -1.73 -10.50 -23.54
N ILE A 52 -2.07 -9.52 -24.36
CA ILE A 52 -3.45 -9.09 -24.56
C ILE A 52 -4.04 -9.78 -25.80
N ARG A 53 -4.69 -10.93 -25.58
CA ARG A 53 -5.39 -11.67 -26.65
C ARG A 53 -6.83 -11.21 -26.87
N GLY A 54 -7.51 -10.67 -25.85
CA GLY A 54 -8.88 -10.10 -25.93
C GLY A 54 -9.27 -9.40 -24.63
N GLN A 55 -10.25 -8.49 -24.66
CA GLN A 55 -10.59 -7.60 -23.52
C GLN A 55 -10.95 -8.35 -22.23
N GLU A 56 -11.76 -9.41 -22.30
CA GLU A 56 -12.16 -10.19 -21.12
C GLU A 56 -10.96 -10.82 -20.38
N ARG A 57 -9.99 -11.34 -21.13
CA ARG A 57 -8.77 -11.90 -20.53
C ARG A 57 -7.89 -10.81 -19.90
N ILE A 58 -7.91 -9.57 -20.42
CA ILE A 58 -7.20 -8.44 -19.81
C ILE A 58 -7.78 -8.17 -18.43
N MET A 59 -9.11 -8.06 -18.36
CA MET A 59 -9.84 -7.80 -17.12
C MET A 59 -9.53 -8.87 -16.07
N GLN A 60 -9.57 -10.15 -16.43
CA GLN A 60 -9.24 -11.24 -15.51
C GLN A 60 -7.79 -11.15 -15.00
N LEU A 61 -6.82 -10.92 -15.88
CA LEU A 61 -5.41 -10.79 -15.49
C LEU A 61 -5.16 -9.57 -14.62
N PHE A 62 -5.77 -8.44 -14.98
CA PHE A 62 -5.70 -7.22 -14.20
C PHE A 62 -6.31 -7.42 -12.81
N VAL A 63 -7.46 -8.07 -12.70
CA VAL A 63 -8.09 -8.38 -11.40
C VAL A 63 -7.17 -9.24 -10.54
N ILE A 64 -6.54 -10.27 -11.09
CA ILE A 64 -5.59 -11.11 -10.35
C ILE A 64 -4.42 -10.27 -9.83
N PHE A 65 -3.79 -9.47 -10.69
CA PHE A 65 -2.68 -8.60 -10.30
C PHE A 65 -3.10 -7.54 -9.28
N PHE A 66 -4.29 -6.97 -9.44
CA PHE A 66 -4.86 -6.01 -8.51
C PHE A 66 -5.06 -6.65 -7.14
N VAL A 67 -5.65 -7.83 -7.06
CA VAL A 67 -5.82 -8.59 -5.81
C VAL A 67 -4.46 -8.90 -5.18
N CYS A 68 -3.46 -9.33 -5.97
CA CYS A 68 -2.10 -9.58 -5.49
C CYS A 68 -1.43 -8.33 -4.89
N ILE A 69 -1.56 -7.19 -5.59
CA ILE A 69 -1.04 -5.90 -5.13
C ILE A 69 -1.77 -5.48 -3.85
N GLN A 70 -3.10 -5.56 -3.79
CA GLN A 70 -3.88 -5.17 -2.61
C GLN A 70 -3.58 -6.06 -1.40
N ALA A 71 -3.52 -7.38 -1.56
CA ALA A 71 -3.18 -8.29 -0.47
C ALA A 71 -1.78 -7.98 0.09
N SER A 72 -0.81 -7.76 -0.80
CA SER A 72 0.55 -7.38 -0.41
C SER A 72 0.59 -5.99 0.26
N SER A 73 -0.20 -5.02 -0.23
CA SER A 73 -0.33 -3.69 0.37
C SER A 73 -0.93 -3.75 1.77
N ILE A 74 -1.99 -4.53 1.97
CA ILE A 74 -2.63 -4.72 3.29
C ILE A 74 -1.61 -5.30 4.27
N ALA A 75 -0.90 -6.36 3.89
CA ALA A 75 0.13 -6.96 4.73
C ALA A 75 1.26 -5.98 5.06
N LEU A 76 1.65 -5.12 4.12
CA LEU A 76 2.62 -4.06 4.36
C LEU A 76 2.12 -3.05 5.39
N PHE A 77 0.89 -2.54 5.24
CA PHE A 77 0.28 -1.56 6.15
C PHE A 77 -0.04 -2.14 7.53
N ASP A 78 -0.30 -3.44 7.64
CA ASP A 78 -0.49 -4.10 8.94
C ASP A 78 0.81 -4.25 9.72
N ARG A 79 1.95 -4.35 9.03
CA ARG A 79 3.27 -4.39 9.65
C ARG A 79 3.80 -3.01 10.03
N LEU A 80 3.13 -1.92 9.66
CA LEU A 80 3.53 -0.57 10.05
C LEU A 80 3.08 -0.27 11.49
N THR A 81 4.04 0.07 12.35
CA THR A 81 3.77 0.52 13.74
C THR A 81 3.15 1.92 13.78
N TYR A 82 3.25 2.66 12.68
CA TYR A 82 2.83 4.06 12.58
C TYR A 82 1.97 4.27 11.34
N GLN A 83 1.07 5.24 11.42
CA GLN A 83 0.17 5.60 10.35
C GLN A 83 0.32 7.09 10.03
N LEU A 84 0.33 7.40 8.73
CA LEU A 84 0.34 8.78 8.25
C LEU A 84 -1.04 9.40 8.47
N LEU A 85 -1.07 10.68 8.83
CA LEU A 85 -2.33 11.42 8.88
C LEU A 85 -3.00 11.44 7.49
N ILE A 86 -4.33 11.34 7.44
CA ILE A 86 -5.08 11.22 6.18
C ILE A 86 -4.89 12.45 5.31
N SER A 87 -4.94 13.66 5.89
CA SER A 87 -4.67 14.92 5.19
C SER A 87 -3.25 15.04 4.63
N SER A 88 -2.30 14.25 5.15
CA SER A 88 -0.89 14.31 4.76
C SER A 88 -0.52 13.30 3.67
N GLN A 89 -1.48 12.60 3.09
CA GLN A 89 -1.23 11.54 2.11
C GLN A 89 -0.58 12.10 0.82
N PRO A 90 0.53 11.52 0.35
CA PRO A 90 1.32 12.11 -0.73
C PRO A 90 0.79 11.81 -2.14
N PHE A 91 -0.51 11.98 -2.36
CA PHE A 91 -1.19 11.57 -3.60
C PHE A 91 -0.63 12.29 -4.83
N TRP A 92 -0.61 13.62 -4.82
CA TRP A 92 -0.15 14.40 -5.98
C TRP A 92 1.33 14.19 -6.29
N VAL A 93 2.16 14.04 -5.26
CA VAL A 93 3.59 13.73 -5.43
C VAL A 93 3.74 12.35 -6.07
N ALA A 94 2.94 11.37 -5.62
CA ALA A 94 2.93 10.04 -6.19
C ALA A 94 2.46 10.02 -7.65
N VAL A 95 1.44 10.79 -8.02
CA VAL A 95 0.98 10.92 -9.42
C VAL A 95 2.09 11.52 -10.30
N LYS A 96 2.68 12.64 -9.87
CA LYS A 96 3.75 13.32 -10.63
C LYS A 96 4.95 12.42 -10.90
N LYS A 97 5.29 11.54 -9.97
CA LYS A 97 6.39 10.56 -10.12
C LYS A 97 5.95 9.25 -10.77
N GLY A 98 4.69 8.84 -10.60
CA GLY A 98 4.14 7.60 -11.11
C GLY A 98 3.95 7.60 -12.63
N ILE A 99 3.47 8.71 -13.19
CA ILE A 99 3.28 8.87 -14.64
C ILE A 99 4.58 8.62 -15.45
N PRO A 100 5.72 9.29 -15.16
CA PRO A 100 6.94 9.07 -15.93
C PRO A 100 7.47 7.64 -15.78
N ILE A 101 7.34 7.03 -14.60
CA ILE A 101 7.73 5.63 -14.38
C ILE A 101 6.85 4.68 -15.20
N ALA A 102 5.53 4.88 -15.19
CA ALA A 102 4.60 4.11 -16.01
C ALA A 102 4.95 4.21 -17.50
N PHE A 103 5.33 5.40 -17.97
CA PHE A 103 5.76 5.61 -19.35
C PHE A 103 7.05 4.86 -19.67
N ILE A 104 8.09 4.99 -18.84
CA ILE A 104 9.38 4.30 -19.02
C ILE A 104 9.16 2.78 -19.08
N VAL A 105 8.38 2.24 -18.14
CA VAL A 105 8.11 0.81 -18.05
C VAL A 105 7.33 0.30 -19.27
N CYS A 106 6.31 1.05 -19.73
CA CYS A 106 5.60 0.71 -20.98
C CYS A 106 6.51 0.83 -22.21
N ALA A 107 7.35 1.86 -22.30
CA ALA A 107 8.30 2.04 -23.39
C ALA A 107 9.33 0.90 -23.44
N MET A 108 9.85 0.46 -22.28
CA MET A 108 10.70 -0.72 -22.19
C MET A 108 9.99 -1.98 -22.71
N ALA A 109 8.75 -2.22 -22.27
CA ALA A 109 7.96 -3.35 -22.76
C ALA A 109 7.70 -3.28 -24.27
N HIS A 110 7.47 -2.07 -24.81
CA HIS A 110 7.35 -1.85 -26.24
C HIS A 110 8.64 -2.23 -26.97
N LEU A 111 9.81 -1.79 -26.50
CA LEU A 111 11.10 -2.11 -27.09
C LEU A 111 11.41 -3.61 -27.05
N PHE A 112 11.17 -4.29 -25.92
CA PHE A 112 11.40 -5.73 -25.76
C PHE A 112 10.52 -6.58 -26.69
N PHE A 113 9.33 -6.10 -27.03
CA PHE A 113 8.35 -6.84 -27.85
C PHE A 113 7.99 -6.12 -29.14
N TRP A 114 8.87 -5.27 -29.67
CA TRP A 114 8.63 -4.33 -30.78
C TRP A 114 7.81 -4.91 -31.95
N ARG A 115 8.05 -6.16 -32.34
CA ARG A 115 7.36 -6.85 -33.45
C ARG A 115 6.06 -7.57 -33.08
N LYS A 116 5.79 -7.78 -31.79
CA LYS A 116 4.65 -8.56 -31.26
C LYS A 116 3.68 -7.72 -30.43
N THR A 117 4.02 -6.48 -30.14
CA THR A 117 3.22 -5.57 -29.32
C THR A 117 2.20 -4.85 -30.19
N ASN A 118 0.93 -4.96 -29.79
CA ASN A 118 -0.10 -4.08 -30.32
C ASN A 118 -0.04 -2.74 -29.56
N VAL A 119 0.45 -1.70 -30.23
CA VAL A 119 0.66 -0.35 -29.67
C VAL A 119 -0.62 0.21 -29.06
N PHE A 120 -1.78 0.01 -29.71
CA PHE A 120 -3.07 0.46 -29.19
C PHE A 120 -3.42 -0.23 -27.86
N LYS A 121 -3.18 -1.53 -27.74
CA LYS A 121 -3.43 -2.26 -26.49
C LYS A 121 -2.47 -1.85 -25.36
N LEU A 122 -1.19 -1.64 -25.69
CA LEU A 122 -0.19 -1.24 -24.70
C LEU A 122 -0.46 0.17 -24.17
N TYR A 123 -0.62 1.17 -25.06
CA TYR A 123 -0.78 2.56 -24.64
C TYR A 123 -2.24 2.97 -24.36
N GLY A 124 -3.22 2.27 -24.94
CA GLY A 124 -4.64 2.55 -24.70
C GLY A 124 -5.23 1.83 -23.48
N ILE A 125 -4.65 0.69 -23.06
CA ILE A 125 -5.19 -0.11 -21.95
C ILE A 125 -4.17 -0.32 -20.84
N GLN A 126 -2.97 -0.82 -21.15
CA GLN A 126 -1.97 -1.11 -20.10
C GLN A 126 -1.38 0.16 -19.50
N PHE A 127 -1.18 1.21 -20.29
CA PHE A 127 -0.61 2.46 -19.78
C PHE A 127 -1.48 3.17 -18.73
N PRO A 128 -2.82 3.35 -18.91
CA PRO A 128 -3.69 3.84 -17.84
C PRO A 128 -3.63 2.98 -16.57
N ILE A 129 -3.63 1.66 -16.72
CA ILE A 129 -3.49 0.72 -15.60
C ILE A 129 -2.14 0.92 -14.89
N MET A 130 -1.06 1.09 -15.66
CA MET A 130 0.27 1.34 -15.14
C MET A 130 0.37 2.66 -14.40
N ILE A 131 -0.32 3.73 -14.84
CA ILE A 131 -0.37 4.99 -14.09
C ILE A 131 -0.95 4.76 -12.70
N ILE A 132 -2.07 4.02 -12.60
CA ILE A 132 -2.71 3.71 -11.31
C ILE A 132 -1.75 2.87 -10.44
N ALA A 133 -1.19 1.80 -11.00
CA ALA A 133 -0.31 0.89 -10.28
C ALA A 133 1.00 1.55 -9.81
N CYS A 134 1.65 2.34 -10.68
CA CYS A 134 2.83 3.10 -10.32
C CYS A 134 2.52 4.20 -9.30
N THR A 135 1.41 4.92 -9.44
CA THR A 135 0.99 5.93 -8.45
C THR A 135 0.81 5.28 -7.08
N TRP A 136 0.14 4.13 -7.02
CA TRP A 136 -0.07 3.38 -5.79
C TRP A 136 1.26 2.93 -5.17
N TYR A 137 2.16 2.37 -5.98
CA TYR A 137 3.48 1.92 -5.53
C TYR A 137 4.37 3.07 -5.02
N ILE A 138 4.43 4.19 -5.76
CA ILE A 138 5.20 5.37 -5.33
C ILE A 138 4.62 5.96 -4.04
N ARG A 139 3.29 5.98 -3.88
CA ARG A 139 2.67 6.41 -2.63
C ARG A 139 3.16 5.55 -1.46
N MET A 140 3.20 4.23 -1.60
CA MET A 140 3.73 3.35 -0.55
C MET A 140 5.21 3.58 -0.26
N LEU A 141 6.05 3.77 -1.29
CA LEU A 141 7.46 4.15 -1.13
C LEU A 141 7.61 5.45 -0.34
N LEU A 142 6.81 6.47 -0.68
CA LEU A 142 6.85 7.76 0.00
C LEU A 142 6.40 7.65 1.47
N ILE A 143 5.37 6.86 1.77
CA ILE A 143 4.90 6.64 3.15
C ILE A 143 5.99 5.95 3.97
N ILE A 144 6.60 4.88 3.45
CA ILE A 144 7.65 4.14 4.17
C ILE A 144 8.90 4.99 4.34
N ALA A 145 9.32 5.71 3.31
CA ALA A 145 10.46 6.62 3.39
C ALA A 145 10.21 7.80 4.35
N ASN A 146 8.95 8.20 4.56
CA ASN A 146 8.57 9.19 5.56
C ASN A 146 8.67 8.65 6.99
N CYS A 147 8.34 7.37 7.19
CA CYS A 147 8.24 6.64 8.46
C CYS A 147 9.61 6.30 9.09
N GLN A 148 10.64 7.11 8.87
CA GLN A 148 11.95 6.91 9.49
C GLN A 148 11.96 7.54 10.89
N HIS A 149 12.45 6.80 11.89
CA HIS A 149 12.67 7.34 13.23
C HIS A 149 13.68 8.49 13.16
N ILE A 150 13.21 9.72 13.34
CA ILE A 150 14.06 10.91 13.48
C ILE A 150 14.26 11.10 15.00
N PRO A 151 15.41 10.69 15.58
CA PRO A 151 15.61 10.71 17.04
C PRO A 151 15.54 12.13 17.64
N ASN A 152 15.81 13.16 16.84
CA ASN A 152 15.82 14.56 17.27
C ASN A 152 14.55 15.35 16.90
N ALA A 153 13.54 14.66 16.37
CA ALA A 153 12.28 15.30 16.01
C ALA A 153 11.45 15.61 17.26
N LYS A 154 11.13 16.89 17.50
CA LYS A 154 10.16 17.28 18.54
C LYS A 154 8.82 16.64 18.21
N ALA A 155 8.36 15.71 19.05
CA ALA A 155 7.02 15.17 18.97
C ALA A 155 6.01 16.29 19.24
N VAL A 156 5.03 16.45 18.35
CA VAL A 156 3.92 17.38 18.51
C VAL A 156 2.88 16.69 19.38
N ARG A 157 2.50 17.34 20.48
CA ARG A 157 1.47 16.85 21.40
C ARG A 157 0.18 17.59 21.11
N ILE A 158 -0.84 16.87 20.64
CA ILE A 158 -2.15 17.43 20.31
C ILE A 158 -3.20 16.90 21.28
N PRO A 159 -4.00 17.77 21.91
CA PRO A 159 -5.18 17.32 22.64
C PRO A 159 -6.19 16.73 21.66
N ALA A 160 -6.54 15.47 21.87
CA ALA A 160 -7.54 14.74 21.11
C ALA A 160 -8.67 14.30 22.03
N ILE A 161 -9.90 14.26 21.51
CA ILE A 161 -11.09 13.85 22.24
C ILE A 161 -11.44 12.43 21.80
N VAL A 162 -11.72 11.55 22.74
CA VAL A 162 -12.19 10.20 22.45
C VAL A 162 -13.64 10.29 22.00
N ILE A 163 -13.93 9.93 20.76
CA ILE A 163 -15.27 10.03 20.17
C ILE A 163 -16.00 8.69 20.13
N GLN A 164 -15.27 7.58 20.20
CA GLN A 164 -15.86 6.26 20.22
C GLN A 164 -14.93 5.26 20.90
N LYS A 165 -15.49 4.44 21.80
CA LYS A 165 -14.81 3.31 22.41
C LYS A 165 -15.31 2.01 21.78
N CYS A 166 -14.47 1.37 20.97
CA CYS A 166 -14.84 0.12 20.32
C CYS A 166 -14.89 -1.03 21.36
N PRO A 167 -15.85 -1.96 21.26
CA PRO A 167 -15.87 -3.16 22.10
C PRO A 167 -14.57 -3.94 21.98
N ALA A 168 -13.99 -4.35 23.11
CA ALA A 168 -12.78 -5.15 23.11
C ALA A 168 -13.04 -6.52 22.48
N CYS A 169 -12.19 -6.95 21.55
CA CYS A 169 -12.30 -8.25 20.89
C CYS A 169 -10.91 -8.79 20.56
N CYS A 170 -10.65 -10.07 20.90
CA CYS A 170 -9.41 -10.77 20.53
C CYS A 170 -8.12 -9.97 20.86
N ASP A 171 -8.02 -9.40 22.08
CA ASP A 171 -6.94 -8.53 22.54
C ASP A 171 -6.74 -7.21 21.79
N ILE A 172 -7.73 -6.79 20.98
CA ILE A 172 -7.77 -5.49 20.32
C ILE A 172 -8.61 -4.54 21.17
N TYR A 173 -7.99 -3.43 21.57
CA TYR A 173 -8.59 -2.39 22.41
C TYR A 173 -8.52 -1.07 21.64
N GLU A 174 -9.50 -0.81 20.80
CA GLU A 174 -9.48 0.32 19.87
C GLU A 174 -10.24 1.53 20.43
N LEU A 175 -9.63 2.71 20.31
CA LEU A 175 -10.24 4.00 20.61
C LEU A 175 -10.17 4.89 19.36
N TRP A 176 -11.27 5.59 19.08
CA TRP A 176 -11.33 6.61 18.03
C TRP A 176 -11.18 7.99 18.64
N PHE A 177 -10.34 8.80 18.02
CA PHE A 177 -9.97 10.14 18.46
C PHE A 177 -10.38 11.16 17.42
N SER A 178 -10.92 12.29 17.85
CA SER A 178 -11.07 13.52 17.06
C SER A 178 -10.11 14.59 17.56
N PHE A 179 -9.43 15.29 16.66
CA PHE A 179 -8.59 16.43 17.00
C PHE A 179 -8.56 17.45 15.87
N ARG A 180 -8.12 18.68 16.16
CA ARG A 180 -7.91 19.70 15.13
C ARG A 180 -6.46 19.75 14.70
N TYR A 181 -6.21 19.66 13.41
CA TYR A 181 -4.90 19.84 12.79
C TYR A 181 -5.04 20.72 11.54
N GLU A 182 -4.21 21.76 11.44
CA GLU A 182 -4.25 22.71 10.31
C GLU A 182 -5.66 23.29 10.00
N GLY A 183 -6.47 23.49 11.04
CA GLY A 183 -7.82 24.04 10.91
C GLY A 183 -8.90 23.03 10.49
N GLN A 184 -8.55 21.76 10.29
CA GLN A 184 -9.47 20.69 9.96
C GLN A 184 -9.68 19.74 11.14
N GLU A 185 -10.89 19.19 11.26
CA GLU A 185 -11.17 18.10 12.20
C GLU A 185 -10.71 16.78 11.59
N GLU A 186 -9.79 16.11 12.28
CA GLU A 186 -9.23 14.83 11.90
C GLU A 186 -9.75 13.75 12.83
N LYS A 187 -10.02 12.56 12.26
CA LYS A 187 -10.44 11.38 13.02
C LYS A 187 -9.48 10.24 12.76
N VAL A 188 -8.99 9.63 13.82
CA VAL A 188 -8.06 8.50 13.75
C VAL A 188 -8.48 7.42 14.72
N SER A 189 -8.19 6.17 14.38
CA SER A 189 -8.34 5.05 15.31
C SER A 189 -6.97 4.52 15.71
N ILE A 190 -6.84 4.18 17.00
CA ILE A 190 -5.60 3.71 17.58
C ILE A 190 -5.89 2.50 18.46
N ASN A 191 -5.11 1.45 18.26
CA ASN A 191 -5.11 0.30 19.14
C ASN A 191 -4.29 0.65 20.39
N VAL A 192 -4.93 0.68 21.56
CA VAL A 192 -4.32 1.03 22.83
C VAL A 192 -4.14 -0.20 23.73
N GLY A 193 -3.46 -0.03 24.87
CA GLY A 193 -3.40 -1.07 25.89
C GLY A 193 -4.71 -1.21 26.67
N LEU A 194 -5.00 -2.41 27.19
CA LEU A 194 -6.19 -2.73 28.00
C LEU A 194 -6.46 -1.67 29.07
N LYS A 195 -5.46 -1.34 29.89
CA LYS A 195 -5.59 -0.37 30.99
C LYS A 195 -6.06 1.01 30.52
N LEU A 196 -5.51 1.51 29.40
CA LEU A 196 -5.91 2.81 28.86
C LEU A 196 -7.34 2.75 28.30
N HIS A 197 -7.68 1.65 27.61
CA HIS A 197 -9.03 1.44 27.09
C HIS A 197 -10.07 1.39 28.21
N GLU A 198 -9.85 0.60 29.26
CA GLU A 198 -10.77 0.48 30.40
C GLU A 198 -10.99 1.82 31.12
N GLN A 199 -9.92 2.59 31.33
CA GLN A 199 -9.95 3.85 32.08
C GLN A 199 -10.52 5.04 31.31
N THR A 200 -10.60 4.94 29.99
CA THR A 200 -11.01 6.03 29.11
C THR A 200 -12.47 5.87 28.71
N ASN A 201 -13.22 6.97 28.73
CA ASN A 201 -14.60 7.07 28.25
C ASN A 201 -14.70 7.98 27.03
N GLU A 202 -15.82 7.88 26.32
CA GLU A 202 -16.15 8.82 25.26
C GLU A 202 -16.34 10.23 25.84
N GLY A 203 -15.78 11.24 25.17
CA GLY A 203 -15.70 12.61 25.64
C GLY A 203 -14.39 12.96 26.37
N ASP A 204 -13.62 11.97 26.82
CA ASP A 204 -12.34 12.21 27.50
C ASP A 204 -11.31 12.84 26.56
N SER A 205 -10.50 13.75 27.10
CA SER A 205 -9.38 14.34 26.36
C SER A 205 -8.06 13.64 26.70
N LEU A 206 -7.37 13.15 25.66
CA LEU A 206 -6.07 12.52 25.74
C LEU A 206 -5.06 13.25 24.87
N ILE A 207 -3.78 13.20 25.25
CA ILE A 207 -2.70 13.81 24.47
C ILE A 207 -2.21 12.79 23.43
N LEU A 208 -2.49 13.07 22.17
CA LEU A 208 -1.99 12.32 21.04
C LEU A 208 -0.59 12.82 20.66
N GLN A 209 0.37 11.90 20.56
CA GLN A 209 1.73 12.21 20.13
C GLN A 209 1.87 11.97 18.63
N MET A 210 2.13 13.03 17.88
CA MET A 210 2.52 12.96 16.48
C MET A 210 4.00 13.21 16.33
N HIS A 211 4.61 12.47 15.43
CA HIS A 211 6.00 12.63 15.06
C HIS A 211 6.05 13.34 13.70
N PRO A 212 7.02 14.24 13.44
CA PRO A 212 7.27 14.71 12.09
C PRO A 212 8.00 13.62 11.31
N GLY A 213 7.59 13.38 10.07
CA GLY A 213 8.26 12.46 9.16
C GLY A 213 9.36 13.15 8.37
N ARG A 214 10.15 12.36 7.62
CA ARG A 214 11.26 12.86 6.78
C ARG A 214 10.84 13.94 5.78
N TYR A 215 9.61 13.87 5.27
CA TYR A 215 9.06 14.84 4.32
C TYR A 215 8.18 15.90 5.00
N GLY A 216 8.23 16.00 6.33
CA GLY A 216 7.38 16.89 7.12
C GLY A 216 5.96 16.38 7.32
N TRP A 217 5.59 15.22 6.75
CA TRP A 217 4.26 14.66 6.92
C TRP A 217 4.11 13.99 8.30
N PRO A 218 3.12 14.41 9.12
CA PRO A 218 2.91 13.87 10.45
C PRO A 218 2.47 12.40 10.42
N TRP A 219 2.95 11.66 11.41
CA TRP A 219 2.63 10.25 11.64
C TRP A 219 2.34 10.04 13.12
N TYR A 220 1.39 9.15 13.42
CA TYR A 220 0.99 8.75 14.77
C TYR A 220 1.15 7.24 14.95
N HIS A 221 1.24 6.79 16.19
CA HIS A 221 1.30 5.35 16.48
C HIS A 221 -0.05 4.68 16.20
N LYS A 222 -0.04 3.66 15.32
CA LYS A 222 -1.22 2.80 15.07
C LYS A 222 -1.48 1.87 16.25
N ASP A 223 -0.43 1.52 16.98
CA ASP A 223 -0.45 0.64 18.16
C ASP A 223 0.36 1.26 19.32
N ILE A 224 -0.31 1.54 20.43
CA ILE A 224 0.27 2.10 21.67
C ILE A 224 0.32 1.04 22.81
N LYS A 225 -0.08 -0.22 22.56
CA LYS A 225 -0.13 -1.30 23.58
C LYS A 225 1.15 -1.45 24.39
N ARG A 226 2.32 -1.20 23.77
CA ARG A 226 3.63 -1.44 24.38
C ARG A 226 4.19 -0.29 25.22
N ARG A 227 3.58 0.90 25.25
CA ARG A 227 4.14 2.07 25.97
C ARG A 227 3.75 2.14 27.45
N TYR A 228 2.80 1.32 27.91
CA TYR A 228 2.30 1.33 29.29
C TYR A 228 2.30 -0.07 29.93
N ARG A 229 3.39 -0.83 29.78
CA ARG A 229 3.70 -1.89 30.74
C ARG A 229 4.28 -1.27 31.99
#